data_AF-A0A7D5N4V4-F1
#
_entry.id   AF-A0A7D5N4V4-F1
#
_cell.length_a   1.000
_cell.length_b   1.000
_cell.length_c   1.000
_cell.angle_alpha   90.00
_cell.angle_beta   90.00
_cell.angle_gamma   90.00
#
_symmetry.space_group_name_H-M   'P 1'
#
loop_
_entity.id
_entity.type
_entity.pdbx_description
1 polymer ?
#
loop_
_entity_poly.entity_id
_entity_poly.type
_entity_poly.pdbx_seq_one_letter_code
_entity_poly.pdbx_strand_id
1 'polypeptide(L)'
;MRTNGLPFADCDTTGRFRVCTAAEIDGYAQILIHESVDNGRHWTLVPRFSPHSNAHYFMPHAWWDHSTGHYYLLYYELYQDQLNVYLSWVLSGQGDYHTIQLNEKPFAVPGPYVFLVITSMCAPEVLLCKPFGLK
;
A
#
# COMPACT_ATOMS: atom_id res chain seq x y z
N MET A 1 14.99 2.59 0.75
CA MET A 1 13.76 2.47 1.57
C MET A 1 13.07 1.14 1.22
N ARG A 2 13.07 0.12 2.11
CA ARG A 2 12.29 -1.11 1.82
C ARG A 2 10.83 -0.87 2.20
N THR A 3 9.97 -0.73 1.21
CA THR A 3 8.53 -0.67 1.43
C THR A 3 8.07 -2.05 1.92
N ASN A 4 7.33 -2.12 3.02
CA ASN A 4 6.76 -3.37 3.53
C ASN A 4 5.75 -3.91 2.50
N GLY A 5 6.26 -4.62 1.52
CA GLY A 5 5.54 -5.10 0.35
C GLY A 5 5.06 -6.53 0.55
N LEU A 6 4.25 -6.77 1.59
CA LEU A 6 3.49 -8.03 1.63
C LEU A 6 2.59 -8.05 0.40
N PRO A 7 2.86 -8.92 -0.60
CA PRO A 7 2.10 -8.90 -1.82
C PRO A 7 0.70 -9.43 -1.53
N PHE A 8 -0.32 -8.75 -2.06
CA PHE A 8 -1.69 -9.28 -2.13
C PHE A 8 -1.93 -9.74 -3.55
N ALA A 9 -2.26 -11.01 -3.73
CA ALA A 9 -2.61 -11.57 -5.02
C ALA A 9 -4.02 -12.13 -4.93
N ASP A 10 -4.86 -11.74 -5.88
CA ASP A 10 -6.26 -12.15 -5.93
C ASP A 10 -6.76 -12.24 -7.37
N CYS A 11 -7.83 -12.99 -7.62
CA CYS A 11 -8.42 -13.12 -8.94
C CYS A 11 -9.94 -12.90 -8.91
N ASP A 12 -10.50 -12.33 -9.97
CA ASP A 12 -11.95 -12.23 -10.11
C ASP A 12 -12.56 -13.54 -10.65
N THR A 13 -13.89 -13.57 -10.76
CA THR A 13 -14.64 -14.73 -11.26
C THR A 13 -14.44 -14.98 -12.76
N THR A 14 -13.81 -14.06 -13.49
CA THR A 14 -13.53 -14.17 -14.92
C THR A 14 -12.12 -14.69 -15.22
N GLY A 15 -11.29 -14.89 -14.19
CA GLY A 15 -9.90 -15.30 -14.33
C GLY A 15 -8.92 -14.14 -14.54
N ARG A 16 -9.34 -12.90 -14.25
CA ARG A 16 -8.45 -11.74 -14.18
C ARG A 16 -7.69 -11.78 -12.86
N PHE A 17 -6.36 -11.71 -12.92
CA PHE A 17 -5.48 -11.69 -11.76
C PHE A 17 -5.04 -10.26 -11.46
N ARG A 18 -4.96 -9.91 -10.18
CA ARG A 18 -4.29 -8.70 -9.72
C ARG A 18 -3.30 -9.02 -8.61
N VAL A 19 -2.11 -8.45 -8.73
CA VAL A 19 -1.06 -8.52 -7.71
C VAL A 19 -0.74 -7.10 -7.28
N CYS A 20 -1.06 -6.80 -6.03
CA CYS A 20 -0.75 -5.53 -5.39
C CYS A 20 0.53 -5.67 -4.55
N THR A 21 1.46 -4.75 -4.76
CA THR A 21 2.71 -4.66 -4.02
C THR A 21 3.00 -3.21 -3.66
N ALA A 22 4.06 -2.99 -2.90
CA ALA A 22 4.58 -1.65 -2.69
C ALA A 22 6.11 -1.66 -2.90
N ALA A 23 6.61 -0.66 -3.59
CA ALA A 23 8.02 -0.52 -3.95
C ALA A 23 8.46 0.95 -3.84
N GLU A 24 9.75 1.20 -3.72
CA GLU A 24 10.29 2.56 -3.82
C GLU A 24 10.54 2.91 -5.29
N ILE A 25 9.99 4.03 -5.74
CA ILE A 25 10.19 4.61 -7.07
C ILE A 25 10.53 6.08 -6.87
N ASP A 26 11.66 6.51 -7.43
CA ASP A 26 12.16 7.90 -7.35
C ASP A 26 12.23 8.45 -5.91
N GLY A 27 12.57 7.59 -4.94
CA GLY A 27 12.69 7.96 -3.52
C GLY A 27 11.38 7.93 -2.73
N TYR A 28 10.24 7.65 -3.38
CA TYR A 28 8.93 7.58 -2.74
C TYR A 28 8.38 6.15 -2.74
N ALA A 29 7.71 5.78 -1.65
CA ALA A 29 7.00 4.51 -1.62
C ALA A 29 5.76 4.63 -2.50
N GLN A 30 5.57 3.69 -3.41
CA GLN A 30 4.44 3.64 -4.33
C GLN A 30 3.78 2.27 -4.26
N ILE A 31 2.46 2.24 -4.43
CA ILE A 31 1.69 1.00 -4.57
C ILE A 31 1.60 0.65 -6.05
N LEU A 32 1.98 -0.58 -6.37
CA LEU A 32 1.98 -1.11 -7.72
C LEU A 32 0.92 -2.19 -7.84
N ILE A 33 0.15 -2.15 -8.92
CA ILE A 33 -0.86 -3.15 -9.23
C ILE A 33 -0.50 -3.73 -10.60
N HIS A 34 -0.12 -5.00 -10.59
CA HIS A 34 0.06 -5.76 -11.81
C HIS A 34 -1.21 -6.52 -12.11
N GLU A 35 -1.67 -6.47 -13.36
CA GLU A 35 -2.89 -7.14 -13.80
C GLU A 35 -2.58 -8.12 -14.93
N SER A 36 -3.25 -9.27 -14.91
CA SER A 36 -3.31 -10.19 -16.05
C SER A 36 -4.76 -10.52 -16.38
N VAL A 37 -5.09 -10.47 -17.66
CA VAL A 37 -6.44 -10.76 -18.19
C VAL A 37 -6.48 -12.05 -19.01
N ASP A 38 -5.37 -12.78 -19.05
CA ASP A 38 -5.17 -13.95 -19.91
C ASP A 38 -4.57 -15.13 -19.15
N ASN A 39 -5.05 -15.31 -17.91
CA ASN A 39 -4.64 -16.37 -17.00
C ASN A 39 -3.15 -16.36 -16.64
N GLY A 40 -2.60 -15.16 -16.42
CA GLY A 40 -1.22 -14.98 -15.95
C GLY A 40 -0.16 -15.02 -17.05
N ARG A 41 -0.54 -15.05 -18.33
CA ARG A 41 0.43 -15.13 -19.44
C ARG A 41 1.10 -13.79 -19.71
N HIS A 42 0.34 -12.70 -19.69
CA HIS A 42 0.85 -11.35 -19.82
C HIS A 42 0.40 -10.49 -18.64
N TRP A 43 1.28 -9.56 -18.25
CA TRP A 43 1.09 -8.68 -17.12
C TRP A 43 1.26 -7.23 -17.54
N THR A 44 0.33 -6.37 -17.12
CA THR A 44 0.39 -4.92 -17.32
C THR A 44 0.43 -4.22 -15.97
N LEU A 45 1.11 -3.08 -15.90
CA LEU A 45 1.03 -2.20 -14.73
C LEU A 45 -0.22 -1.33 -14.87
N VAL A 46 -1.10 -1.41 -13.88
CA VAL A 46 -2.32 -0.58 -13.86
C VAL A 46 -1.94 0.82 -13.38
N PRO A 47 -2.24 1.87 -14.15
CA PRO A 47 -2.01 3.23 -13.70
C PRO A 47 -2.87 3.50 -12.47
N ARG A 48 -2.23 3.90 -11.36
CA ARG A 48 -2.94 4.31 -10.14
C ARG A 48 -2.90 5.81 -10.01
N PHE A 49 -4.02 6.37 -9.55
CA PHE A 49 -4.05 7.74 -9.06
C PHE A 49 -3.31 7.83 -7.73
N SER A 50 -2.35 8.75 -7.66
CA SER A 50 -1.67 9.17 -6.45
C SER A 50 -1.92 10.66 -6.30
N PRO A 51 -2.73 11.10 -5.32
CA PRO A 51 -3.10 12.52 -5.18
C PRO A 51 -1.88 13.44 -5.07
N HIS A 52 -0.80 12.96 -4.45
CA HIS A 52 0.42 13.70 -4.19
C HIS A 52 1.62 12.92 -4.76
N SER A 53 2.34 13.50 -5.70
CA SER A 53 3.49 12.84 -6.37
C SER A 53 4.71 12.65 -5.45
N ASN A 54 4.76 13.39 -4.35
CA ASN A 54 5.83 13.38 -3.35
C ASN A 54 5.37 12.80 -2.00
N ALA A 55 4.30 12.01 -1.99
CA ALA A 55 3.87 11.25 -0.82
C ALA A 55 4.36 9.81 -0.88
N HIS A 56 4.47 9.18 0.30
CA HIS A 56 4.73 7.75 0.43
C HIS A 56 3.40 7.00 0.57
N TYR A 57 3.13 6.08 -0.35
CA TYR A 57 2.02 5.15 -0.30
C TYR A 57 2.51 3.75 0.07
N PHE A 58 1.98 3.18 1.15
CA PHE A 58 2.50 1.93 1.71
C PHE A 58 1.45 1.11 2.44
N MET A 59 1.85 -0.12 2.83
CA MET A 59 1.00 -1.11 3.48
C MET A 59 -0.33 -1.31 2.75
N PRO A 60 -0.29 -1.68 1.44
CA PRO A 60 -1.52 -1.98 0.72
C PRO A 60 -2.20 -3.20 1.35
N HIS A 61 -3.52 -3.20 1.32
CA HIS A 61 -4.37 -4.37 1.53
C HIS A 61 -5.39 -4.37 0.41
N ALA A 62 -5.43 -5.43 -0.39
CA ALA A 62 -6.32 -5.52 -1.53
C ALA A 62 -7.14 -6.81 -1.54
N TRP A 63 -8.35 -6.73 -2.09
CA TRP A 63 -9.27 -7.87 -2.22
C TRP A 63 -10.30 -7.63 -3.32
N TRP A 64 -10.83 -8.71 -3.90
CA TRP A 64 -12.06 -8.69 -4.69
C TRP A 64 -13.29 -8.90 -3.81
N ASP A 65 -14.31 -8.07 -4.01
CA ASP A 65 -15.68 -8.42 -3.64
C ASP A 65 -16.35 -9.10 -4.83
N HIS A 66 -16.41 -10.42 -4.78
CA HIS A 66 -17.01 -11.23 -5.85
C HIS A 66 -18.52 -11.02 -6.01
N SER A 67 -19.21 -10.48 -5.01
CA SER A 67 -20.65 -10.24 -5.08
C SER A 67 -20.99 -8.99 -5.90
N THR A 68 -20.14 -7.97 -5.82
CA THR A 68 -20.32 -6.70 -6.55
C THR A 68 -19.39 -6.55 -7.73
N GLY A 69 -18.35 -7.39 -7.84
CA GLY A 69 -17.32 -7.31 -8.87
C GLY A 69 -16.33 -6.17 -8.68
N HIS A 70 -16.28 -5.54 -7.49
CA HIS A 70 -15.33 -4.48 -7.19
C HIS A 70 -14.02 -5.06 -6.65
N TYR A 71 -12.92 -4.47 -7.09
CA TYR A 71 -11.62 -4.63 -6.47
C TYR A 71 -11.36 -3.45 -5.56
N TYR A 72 -11.03 -3.73 -4.31
CA TYR A 72 -10.73 -2.73 -3.29
C TYR A 72 -9.25 -2.73 -2.95
N LEU A 73 -8.75 -1.55 -2.58
CA LEU A 73 -7.40 -1.31 -2.15
C LEU A 73 -7.41 -0.29 -1.00
N LEU A 74 -7.07 -0.75 0.20
CA LEU A 74 -6.84 0.06 1.38
C LEU A 74 -5.33 0.32 1.53
N TYR A 75 -4.94 1.55 1.85
CA TYR A 75 -3.54 1.89 2.05
C TYR A 75 -3.35 3.16 2.86
N TYR A 76 -2.11 3.38 3.27
CA TYR A 76 -1.68 4.58 3.95
C TYR A 76 -0.98 5.54 2.99
N GLU A 77 -1.16 6.83 3.22
CA GLU A 77 -0.36 7.92 2.64
C GLU A 77 0.38 8.63 3.78
N LEU A 78 1.69 8.81 3.62
CA LEU A 78 2.48 9.73 4.42
C LEU A 78 2.90 10.92 3.55
N TYR A 79 2.39 12.10 3.91
CA TYR A 79 2.66 13.36 3.22
C TYR A 79 2.87 14.46 4.26
N GLN A 80 4.00 15.19 4.18
CA GLN A 80 4.33 16.28 5.12
C GLN A 80 4.18 15.89 6.62
N ASP A 81 4.70 14.72 6.99
CA ASP A 81 4.61 14.16 8.35
C ASP A 81 3.17 13.92 8.85
N GLN A 82 2.22 13.82 7.94
CA GLN A 82 0.83 13.48 8.21
C GLN A 82 0.48 12.14 7.59
N LEU A 83 -0.17 11.29 8.38
CA LEU A 83 -0.62 9.98 7.94
C LEU A 83 -2.12 10.01 7.63
N ASN A 84 -2.47 9.62 6.41
CA ASN A 84 -3.85 9.44 5.95
C ASN A 84 -4.11 7.99 5.55
N VAL A 85 -5.37 7.60 5.58
CA VAL A 85 -5.84 6.26 5.18
C VAL A 85 -6.79 6.44 4.01
N TYR A 86 -6.52 5.73 2.93
CA TYR A 86 -7.29 5.81 1.70
C TYR A 86 -7.88 4.46 1.33
N LEU A 87 -9.10 4.50 0.81
CA LEU A 87 -9.73 3.38 0.13
C LEU A 87 -9.89 3.77 -1.34
N SER A 88 -9.30 2.97 -2.22
CA SER A 88 -9.52 3.04 -3.66
C SER A 88 -10.25 1.79 -4.14
N TRP A 89 -11.16 1.93 -5.12
CA TRP A 89 -11.86 0.80 -5.71
C TRP A 89 -12.14 0.99 -7.19
N VAL A 90 -12.30 -0.12 -7.90
CA VAL A 90 -12.65 -0.15 -9.33
C VAL A 90 -13.48 -1.38 -9.64
N LEU A 91 -14.42 -1.28 -10.58
CA LEU A 91 -15.17 -2.44 -11.06
C LEU A 91 -14.30 -3.31 -11.99
N SER A 92 -14.51 -4.63 -12.00
CA SER A 92 -13.80 -5.50 -12.93
C SER A 92 -13.98 -5.05 -14.38
N GLY A 93 -12.87 -5.05 -15.13
CA GLY A 93 -12.81 -4.58 -16.51
C GLY A 93 -12.75 -3.06 -16.69
N GLN A 94 -12.84 -2.27 -15.61
CA GLN A 94 -12.61 -0.83 -15.64
C GLN A 94 -11.18 -0.47 -15.19
N GLY A 95 -10.67 0.65 -15.71
CA GLY A 95 -9.31 1.12 -15.44
C GLY A 95 -9.21 2.23 -14.39
N ASP A 96 -10.29 2.98 -14.16
CA ASP A 96 -10.26 4.17 -13.32
C ASP A 96 -10.68 3.86 -11.89
N TYR A 97 -9.76 4.07 -10.95
CA TYR A 97 -10.04 3.91 -9.52
C TYR A 97 -10.78 5.13 -8.96
N HIS A 98 -11.88 4.88 -8.29
CA HIS A 98 -12.47 5.83 -7.35
C HIS A 98 -11.69 5.79 -6.04
N THR A 99 -11.46 6.94 -5.40
CA THR A 99 -10.67 7.03 -4.17
C THR A 99 -11.33 7.94 -3.15
N ILE A 100 -11.38 7.51 -1.90
CA ILE A 100 -11.81 8.32 -0.76
C ILE A 100 -10.77 8.24 0.36
N GLN A 101 -10.65 9.34 1.11
CA GLN A 101 -9.95 9.35 2.39
C GLN A 101 -10.90 8.85 3.48
N LEU A 102 -10.47 7.88 4.29
CA LEU A 102 -11.29 7.28 5.33
C LEU A 102 -11.22 8.01 6.66
N ASN A 103 -10.08 8.63 6.97
CA ASN A 103 -9.88 9.38 8.22
C ASN A 103 -10.30 10.85 8.04
N GLU A 104 -11.14 11.36 8.95
CA GLU A 104 -11.56 12.78 8.93
C GLU A 104 -10.40 13.75 9.21
N LYS A 105 -9.42 13.32 10.00
CA LYS A 105 -8.23 14.10 10.37
C LYS A 105 -6.98 13.24 10.22
N PRO A 106 -5.86 13.79 9.73
CA PRO A 106 -4.61 13.06 9.66
C PRO A 106 -4.12 12.60 11.03
N PHE A 107 -3.48 11.44 11.08
CA PHE A 107 -2.80 10.97 12.28
C PHE A 107 -1.40 11.57 12.33
N ALA A 108 -0.96 11.94 13.54
CA ALA A 108 0.43 12.24 13.76
C ALA A 108 1.25 10.97 13.54
N VAL A 109 2.36 11.09 12.81
CA VAL A 109 3.30 9.98 12.65
C VAL A 109 3.74 9.52 14.03
N PRO A 110 3.47 8.25 14.41
CA PRO A 110 3.96 7.75 15.68
C PRO A 110 5.49 7.78 15.58
N GLY A 111 6.14 8.35 16.60
CA GLY A 111 7.57 8.69 16.53
C GLY A 111 8.47 7.52 16.11
N PRO A 112 9.78 7.75 15.90
CA PRO A 112 10.69 6.85 15.16
C PRO A 112 10.83 5.41 15.70
N TYR A 113 10.22 5.09 16.84
CA TYR A 113 10.27 3.82 17.55
C TYR A 113 8.99 2.97 17.45
N VAL A 114 7.91 3.48 16.84
CA VAL A 114 6.65 2.76 16.65
C VAL A 114 6.51 2.44 15.18
N PHE A 115 6.78 1.18 14.80
CA PHE A 115 6.60 0.58 13.47
C PHE A 115 6.38 1.57 12.30
N LEU A 116 7.45 2.31 11.97
CA LEU A 116 7.71 2.95 10.68
C LEU A 116 9.21 2.87 10.38
N VAL A 117 9.81 1.69 10.55
CA VAL A 117 11.17 1.46 10.03
C VAL A 117 11.06 1.26 8.52
N ILE A 118 11.16 2.37 7.79
CA ILE A 118 11.44 2.37 6.35
C ILE A 118 12.92 2.73 6.11
N THR A 119 13.83 2.19 6.91
CA THR A 119 15.28 2.35 6.72
C THR A 119 15.95 1.06 6.26
N SER A 120 16.94 1.24 5.39
CA SER A 120 17.79 0.19 4.82
C SER A 120 18.39 -0.69 5.91
N MET A 121 18.24 -2.02 5.79
CA MET A 121 19.06 -2.95 6.57
C MET A 121 20.51 -2.89 6.06
N CYS A 122 21.28 -1.95 6.59
CA CYS A 122 22.74 -1.99 6.60
C CYS A 122 23.23 -1.48 7.96
N ALA A 123 23.12 -2.34 8.97
CA ALA A 123 24.07 -2.55 10.09
C ALA A 123 23.32 -3.22 11.26
N PRO A 124 23.79 -4.36 11.80
CA PRO A 124 23.28 -4.89 13.04
C PRO A 124 24.01 -4.19 14.20
N GLU A 125 23.35 -3.23 14.84
CA GLU A 125 23.73 -2.89 16.23
C GLU A 125 22.59 -3.30 17.16
N VAL A 126 22.90 -4.32 17.95
CA VAL A 126 22.09 -4.88 19.02
C VAL A 126 21.86 -3.79 20.06
N LEU A 127 20.65 -3.23 20.12
CA LEU A 127 20.20 -2.39 21.22
C LEU A 127 19.37 -3.24 22.20
N LEU A 128 20.05 -3.67 23.26
CA LEU A 128 19.48 -4.29 24.45
C LEU A 128 18.39 -3.37 25.06
N CYS A 129 17.14 -3.83 25.06
CA CYS A 129 16.06 -3.23 25.83
C CYS A 129 16.43 -3.23 27.32
N LYS A 130 16.56 -2.04 27.94
CA LYS A 130 16.45 -1.90 29.39
C LYS A 130 14.96 -1.89 29.78
N PRO A 131 14.55 -2.62 30.83
CA PRO A 131 13.15 -2.66 31.25
C PRO A 131 12.72 -1.30 31.81
N PHE A 132 11.51 -0.89 31.44
CA PHE A 132 10.82 0.30 31.95
C PHE A 132 10.74 0.25 33.48
N GLY A 133 11.35 1.24 34.13
CA GLY A 133 11.13 1.51 35.55
C GLY A 133 9.80 2.23 35.72
N LEU A 134 8.84 1.57 36.37
CA LEU A 134 7.68 2.22 36.97
C LEU A 134 8.16 3.04 38.18
N LYS A 135 7.72 4.30 38.27
CA LYS A 135 7.68 5.06 39.52
C LYS A 135 6.25 5.04 40.06
#